data_AF-A0A9D6Z4C0-F1
#
_entry.id   AF-A0A9D6Z4C0-F1
#
_cell.length_a   1.000
_cell.length_b   1.000
_cell.length_c   1.000
_cell.angle_alpha   90.00
_cell.angle_beta   90.00
_cell.angle_gamma   90.00
#
_symmetry.space_group_name_H-M   'P 1'
#
loop_
_entity.id
_entity.type
_entity.pdbx_description
1 polymer ?
#
loop_
_entity_poly.entity_id
_entity_poly.type
_entity_poly.pdbx_seq_one_letter_code
_entity_poly.pdbx_strand_id
1 'polypeptide(L)'
;MADNIEQNRGKVPLKDFLADFRSHFTDHELREKYELSAKAFVSLIKALLAKSVITAADLEKRKVMAVQRDLAKESEFLSGLFICPNCSHPHPKPFERCPACGADPADFMPRQEILDPLSASGAHFYVDDDTDTTDRTRDRKSNESYFPPTEELRLPEEYDKDYPPTEEIRPEEVEEDYPPTEELRVEQDPPAKHKKSAADQLRSLIARIKKK
;
A
#
# COMPACT_ATOMS: atom_id res chain seq x y z
N MET A 1 -11.63 20.84 30.30
CA MET A 1 -10.29 20.24 30.35
C MET A 1 -9.81 19.95 28.92
N ALA A 2 -9.59 20.99 28.10
CA ALA A 2 -9.26 20.84 26.67
C ALA A 2 -8.05 21.70 26.21
N ASP A 3 -7.38 22.40 27.12
CA ASP A 3 -6.45 23.49 26.75
C ASP A 3 -4.96 23.13 26.84
N ASN A 4 -4.59 21.84 26.82
CA ASN A 4 -3.19 21.39 26.90
C ASN A 4 -2.62 20.83 25.58
N ILE A 5 -3.35 20.97 24.47
CA ILE A 5 -2.97 20.40 23.16
C ILE A 5 -2.07 21.35 22.36
N GLU A 6 -2.14 22.67 22.57
CA GLU A 6 -1.44 23.63 21.69
C GLU A 6 0.06 23.82 21.97
N GLN A 7 0.55 23.47 23.17
CA GLN A 7 1.96 23.67 23.53
C GLN A 7 2.88 22.48 23.21
N ASN A 8 2.33 21.36 22.73
CA ASN A 8 3.09 20.16 22.35
C ASN A 8 3.16 19.89 20.84
N ARG A 9 2.78 20.87 20.00
CA ARG A 9 2.80 20.81 18.52
C ARG A 9 4.20 20.68 17.88
N GLY A 10 5.11 19.92 18.47
CA GLY A 10 6.45 19.74 17.90
C GLY A 10 7.31 18.63 18.49
N LYS A 11 6.85 17.90 19.52
CA LYS A 11 7.65 16.83 20.13
C LYS A 11 6.93 15.49 20.02
N VAL A 12 7.09 14.86 18.85
CA VAL A 12 6.72 13.46 18.68
C VAL A 12 7.61 12.60 19.58
N PRO A 13 7.05 11.77 20.48
CA PRO A 13 7.85 10.88 21.31
C PRO A 13 8.52 9.84 20.41
N LEU A 14 9.84 9.99 20.23
CA LEU A 14 10.58 9.25 19.21
C LEU A 14 10.53 7.73 19.42
N LYS A 15 10.56 7.28 20.66
CA LYS A 15 10.55 5.84 21.00
C LYS A 15 9.23 5.19 20.61
N ASP A 16 8.12 5.83 20.97
CA ASP A 16 6.77 5.34 20.67
C ASP A 16 6.53 5.37 19.16
N PHE A 17 6.96 6.46 18.51
CA PHE A 17 6.86 6.58 17.06
C PHE A 17 7.63 5.48 16.34
N LEU A 18 8.83 5.11 16.79
CA LEU A 18 9.60 4.03 16.16
C LEU A 18 8.99 2.65 16.40
N ALA A 19 8.39 2.42 17.57
CA ALA A 19 7.67 1.19 17.85
C ALA A 19 6.45 1.05 16.94
N ASP A 20 5.66 2.12 16.80
CA ASP A 20 4.52 2.16 15.88
C ASP A 20 4.96 2.13 14.40
N PHE A 21 6.12 2.70 14.10
CA PHE A 21 6.66 2.71 12.74
C PHE A 21 7.07 1.29 12.31
N ARG A 22 7.56 0.47 13.22
CA ARG A 22 7.96 -0.93 12.92
C ARG A 22 6.80 -1.92 13.00
N SER A 23 5.68 -1.53 13.60
CA SER A 23 4.48 -2.35 13.64
C SER A 23 3.62 -2.13 12.38
N HIS A 24 2.45 -2.78 12.32
CA HIS A 24 1.57 -2.80 11.16
C HIS A 24 0.74 -1.52 10.94
N PHE A 25 1.13 -0.37 11.53
CA PHE A 25 0.42 0.89 11.30
C PHE A 25 0.76 1.49 9.92
N THR A 26 -0.27 1.92 9.21
CA THR A 26 -0.17 2.68 7.95
C THR A 26 0.37 4.09 8.19
N ASP A 27 0.92 4.70 7.13
CA ASP A 27 1.35 6.10 7.17
C ASP A 27 0.20 7.05 7.51
N HIS A 28 -1.04 6.72 7.10
CA HIS A 28 -2.23 7.49 7.45
C HIS A 28 -2.52 7.39 8.96
N GLU A 29 -2.59 6.19 9.51
CA GLU A 29 -2.88 5.99 10.94
C GLU A 29 -1.78 6.59 11.83
N LEU A 30 -0.50 6.53 11.44
CA LEU A 30 0.58 7.21 12.14
C LEU A 30 0.40 8.73 12.10
N ARG A 31 0.06 9.29 10.94
CA ARG A 31 -0.18 10.72 10.82
C ARG A 31 -1.34 11.17 11.69
N GLU A 32 -2.40 10.38 11.76
CA GLU A 32 -3.56 10.66 12.60
C GLU A 32 -3.22 10.55 14.09
N LYS A 33 -2.57 9.44 14.50
CA LYS A 33 -2.16 9.18 15.89
C LYS A 33 -1.24 10.25 16.47
N TYR A 34 -0.34 10.78 15.64
CA TYR A 34 0.63 11.80 16.04
C TYR A 34 0.26 13.22 15.58
N GLU A 35 -0.95 13.41 15.03
CA GLU A 35 -1.46 14.69 14.50
C GLU A 35 -0.48 15.38 13.52
N LEU A 36 0.23 14.59 12.72
CA LEU A 36 1.22 15.07 11.76
C LEU A 36 0.59 15.39 10.41
N SER A 37 0.83 16.60 9.92
CA SER A 37 0.61 16.90 8.51
C SER A 37 1.47 16.01 7.61
N ALA A 38 1.04 15.77 6.37
CA ALA A 38 1.81 14.97 5.41
C ALA A 38 3.24 15.50 5.22
N LYS A 39 3.41 16.83 5.16
CA LYS A 39 4.73 17.48 5.04
C LYS A 39 5.59 17.25 6.29
N ALA A 40 5.01 17.35 7.49
CA ALA A 40 5.71 17.12 8.74
C ALA A 40 6.15 15.66 8.87
N PHE A 41 5.30 14.71 8.47
CA PHE A 41 5.63 13.29 8.47
C PHE A 41 6.80 12.98 7.53
N VAL A 42 6.77 13.45 6.28
CA VAL A 42 7.88 13.26 5.33
C VAL A 42 9.17 13.90 5.85
N SER A 43 9.09 15.08 6.44
CA SER A 43 10.24 15.74 7.08
C SER A 43 10.82 14.93 8.23
N LEU A 44 9.95 14.36 9.08
CA LEU A 44 10.35 13.49 10.20
C LEU A 44 11.06 12.22 9.70
N ILE A 45 10.50 11.53 8.70
CA ILE A 45 11.12 10.34 8.12
C ILE A 45 12.49 10.68 7.51
N LYS A 46 12.61 11.79 6.76
CA LYS A 46 13.89 12.27 6.24
C LYS A 46 14.91 12.54 7.35
N ALA A 47 14.49 13.18 8.43
CA ALA A 47 15.36 13.44 9.58
C ALA A 47 15.79 12.14 10.28
N LEU A 48 14.95 11.11 10.31
CA LEU A 48 15.27 9.80 10.89
C LEU A 48 16.25 8.99 10.03
N LEU A 49 16.10 9.06 8.71
CA LEU A 49 17.08 8.49 7.76
C LEU A 49 18.44 9.18 7.89
N ALA A 50 18.47 10.51 7.95
CA ALA A 50 19.71 11.27 8.10
C ALA A 50 20.47 10.92 9.41
N LYS A 51 19.73 10.55 10.46
CA LYS A 51 20.28 10.09 11.73
C LYS A 51 20.54 8.57 11.79
N SER A 52 20.30 7.83 10.71
CA SER A 52 20.41 6.37 10.64
C SER A 52 19.59 5.60 11.70
N VAL A 53 18.53 6.21 12.22
CA VAL A 53 17.62 5.57 13.21
C VAL A 53 16.67 4.61 12.51
N ILE A 54 16.30 4.94 11.28
CA ILE A 54 15.55 4.10 10.35
C ILE A 54 16.46 3.83 9.16
N THR A 55 16.38 2.61 8.61
CA THR A 55 17.16 2.19 7.44
C THR A 55 16.30 2.20 6.17
N ALA A 56 16.93 2.19 4.99
CA ALA A 56 16.22 2.07 3.72
C ALA A 56 15.41 0.75 3.64
N ALA A 57 15.91 -0.33 4.24
CA ALA A 57 15.24 -1.61 4.32
C ALA A 57 13.91 -1.53 5.12
N ASP A 58 13.84 -0.70 6.16
CA ASP A 58 12.60 -0.50 6.92
C ASP A 58 11.52 0.18 6.07
N LEU A 59 11.92 1.12 5.19
CA LEU A 59 11.00 1.76 4.25
C LEU A 59 10.50 0.78 3.18
N GLU A 60 11.38 -0.09 2.68
CA GLU A 60 10.99 -1.11 1.71
C GLU A 60 10.02 -2.13 2.31
N LYS A 61 10.30 -2.62 3.53
CA LYS A 61 9.36 -3.48 4.28
C LYS A 61 7.97 -2.84 4.42
N ARG A 62 7.92 -1.53 4.70
CA ARG A 62 6.65 -0.79 4.78
C ARG A 62 5.92 -0.73 3.44
N LYS A 63 6.62 -0.50 2.33
CA LYS A 63 6.00 -0.54 1.00
C LYS A 63 5.39 -1.90 0.73
N VAL A 64 6.11 -2.98 1.05
CA VAL A 64 5.59 -4.35 0.91
C VAL A 64 4.34 -4.57 1.78
N MET A 65 4.35 -4.14 3.04
CA MET A 65 3.16 -4.24 3.91
C MET A 65 1.98 -3.40 3.43
N ALA A 66 2.23 -2.23 2.83
CA ALA A 66 1.17 -1.41 2.24
C ALA A 66 0.51 -2.15 1.06
N VAL A 67 1.32 -2.66 0.13
CA VAL A 67 0.85 -3.45 -1.02
C VAL A 67 0.09 -4.69 -0.55
N GLN A 68 0.61 -5.43 0.44
CA GLN A 68 -0.08 -6.60 0.98
C GLN A 68 -1.45 -6.27 1.57
N ARG A 69 -1.58 -5.14 2.27
CA ARG A 69 -2.87 -4.71 2.84
C ARG A 69 -3.86 -4.30 1.75
N ASP A 70 -3.39 -3.64 0.71
CA ASP A 70 -4.24 -3.23 -0.42
C ASP A 70 -4.71 -4.46 -1.20
N LEU A 71 -3.81 -5.42 -1.47
CA LEU A 71 -4.16 -6.74 -2.02
C LEU A 71 -5.17 -7.49 -1.13
N ALA A 72 -5.01 -7.44 0.20
CA ALA A 72 -5.95 -8.08 1.11
C ALA A 72 -7.34 -7.46 1.01
N LYS A 73 -7.45 -6.12 0.97
CA LYS A 73 -8.73 -5.42 0.79
C LYS A 73 -9.37 -5.70 -0.57
N GLU A 74 -8.57 -5.73 -1.63
CA GLU A 74 -9.04 -6.10 -2.96
C GLU A 74 -9.54 -7.55 -2.98
N SER A 75 -8.80 -8.47 -2.36
CA SER A 75 -9.22 -9.87 -2.27
C SER A 75 -10.51 -10.05 -1.46
N GLU A 76 -10.67 -9.30 -0.36
CA GLU A 76 -11.89 -9.29 0.45
C GLU A 76 -13.07 -8.74 -0.36
N PHE A 77 -12.86 -7.62 -1.06
CA PHE A 77 -13.87 -7.03 -1.94
C PHE A 77 -14.29 -7.99 -3.05
N LEU A 78 -13.34 -8.64 -3.72
CA LEU A 78 -13.62 -9.60 -4.79
C LEU A 78 -14.30 -10.88 -4.26
N SER A 79 -13.92 -11.34 -3.07
CA SER A 79 -14.55 -12.51 -2.43
C SER A 79 -16.02 -12.26 -2.05
N GLY A 80 -16.42 -10.99 -1.86
CA GLY A 80 -17.80 -10.59 -1.61
C GLY A 80 -18.67 -10.46 -2.87
N LEU A 81 -18.09 -10.59 -4.07
CA LEU A 81 -18.83 -10.46 -5.33
C LEU A 81 -19.36 -11.81 -5.81
N PHE A 82 -20.62 -11.82 -6.20
CA PHE A 82 -21.26 -12.96 -6.86
C PHE A 82 -21.14 -12.77 -8.37
N ILE A 83 -20.30 -13.58 -9.02
CA ILE A 83 -20.07 -13.50 -10.46
C ILE A 83 -21.07 -14.41 -11.19
N CYS A 84 -21.85 -13.88 -12.13
CA CYS A 84 -22.76 -14.68 -12.93
C CYS A 84 -21.98 -15.64 -13.86
N PRO A 85 -22.23 -16.96 -13.85
CA PRO A 85 -21.52 -17.91 -14.72
C PRO A 85 -21.85 -17.73 -16.21
N ASN A 86 -23.02 -17.15 -16.54
CA ASN A 86 -23.46 -16.99 -17.93
C ASN A 86 -22.88 -15.75 -18.62
N CYS A 87 -22.79 -14.61 -17.92
CA CYS A 87 -22.32 -13.35 -18.52
C CYS A 87 -21.11 -12.72 -17.81
N SER A 88 -20.57 -13.38 -16.79
CA SER A 88 -19.42 -12.92 -15.97
C SER A 88 -19.60 -11.56 -15.31
N HIS A 89 -20.83 -11.05 -15.22
CA HIS A 89 -21.09 -9.77 -14.57
C HIS A 89 -21.03 -9.95 -13.04
N PRO A 90 -20.19 -9.17 -12.32
CA PRO A 90 -20.10 -9.23 -10.86
C PRO A 90 -21.27 -8.50 -10.22
N HIS A 91 -21.85 -9.09 -9.17
CA HIS A 91 -22.94 -8.50 -8.40
C HIS A 91 -22.58 -8.41 -6.91
N PRO A 92 -22.92 -7.30 -6.21
CA PRO A 92 -22.57 -7.09 -4.80
C PRO A 92 -23.45 -7.88 -3.83
N LYS A 93 -24.50 -8.56 -4.32
CA LYS A 93 -25.45 -9.33 -3.52
C LYS A 93 -25.74 -10.66 -4.21
N PRO A 94 -26.03 -11.72 -3.46
CA PRO A 94 -26.51 -12.96 -4.04
C PRO A 94 -27.82 -12.71 -4.79
N PHE A 95 -28.03 -13.41 -5.89
CA PHE A 95 -29.19 -13.27 -6.76
C PHE A 95 -29.74 -14.65 -7.19
N GLU A 96 -31.06 -14.77 -7.27
CA GLU A 96 -31.72 -15.96 -7.83
C GLU A 96 -31.73 -15.94 -9.36
N ARG A 97 -31.72 -14.76 -9.98
CA ARG A 97 -31.56 -14.59 -11.42
C ARG A 97 -30.63 -13.43 -11.69
N CYS A 98 -29.71 -13.60 -12.64
CA CYS A 98 -28.76 -12.56 -12.96
C CYS A 98 -29.51 -11.30 -13.44
N PRO A 99 -29.37 -10.15 -12.78
CA PRO A 99 -30.08 -8.94 -13.20
C PRO A 99 -29.54 -8.35 -14.52
N ALA A 100 -28.36 -8.79 -14.98
CA ALA A 100 -27.79 -8.36 -16.26
C ALA A 100 -28.28 -9.19 -17.46
N CYS A 101 -28.39 -10.53 -17.34
CA CYS A 101 -28.73 -11.41 -18.46
C CYS A 101 -30.00 -12.25 -18.27
N GLY A 102 -30.59 -12.27 -17.07
CA GLY A 102 -31.80 -13.03 -16.74
C GLY A 102 -31.59 -14.53 -16.51
N ALA A 103 -30.37 -15.05 -16.66
CA ALA A 103 -30.07 -16.47 -16.45
C ALA A 103 -30.21 -16.87 -14.97
N ASP A 104 -30.73 -18.08 -14.74
CA ASP A 104 -30.84 -18.69 -13.43
C ASP A 104 -29.52 -19.44 -13.11
N PRO A 105 -28.80 -19.10 -12.03
CA PRO A 105 -27.55 -19.77 -11.68
C PRO A 105 -27.78 -21.25 -11.30
N ALA A 106 -29.01 -21.66 -10.95
CA ALA A 106 -29.33 -23.06 -10.67
C ALA A 106 -29.16 -23.97 -11.90
N ASP A 107 -29.36 -23.43 -13.11
CA ASP A 107 -29.18 -24.18 -14.37
C ASP A 107 -27.70 -24.47 -14.66
N PHE A 108 -26.80 -23.69 -14.04
CA PHE A 108 -25.36 -23.72 -14.28
C PHE A 108 -24.54 -24.21 -13.08
N MET A 109 -25.16 -24.71 -12.01
CA MET A 109 -24.42 -25.55 -11.08
C MET A 109 -24.04 -26.81 -11.88
N PRO A 110 -22.77 -26.99 -12.33
CA PRO A 110 -22.36 -28.33 -12.71
C PRO A 110 -22.69 -29.15 -11.48
N ARG A 111 -23.54 -30.16 -11.65
CA ARG A 111 -23.77 -31.18 -10.64
C ARG A 111 -22.38 -31.53 -10.15
N GLN A 112 -22.01 -31.10 -8.94
CA GLN A 112 -20.74 -31.42 -8.32
C GLN A 112 -20.82 -32.92 -8.01
N GLU A 113 -20.81 -33.74 -9.05
CA GLU A 113 -20.48 -35.13 -8.96
C GLU A 113 -19.00 -35.14 -8.58
N ILE A 114 -18.78 -35.10 -7.27
CA ILE A 114 -17.69 -35.82 -6.63
C ILE A 114 -16.32 -35.30 -7.07
N LEU A 115 -15.96 -34.08 -6.64
CA LEU A 115 -14.57 -33.88 -6.24
C LEU A 115 -14.43 -34.58 -4.88
N ASP A 116 -14.20 -35.88 -4.95
CA ASP A 116 -13.73 -36.69 -3.83
C ASP A 116 -12.59 -35.95 -3.12
N PRO A 117 -12.55 -35.96 -1.79
CA PRO A 117 -11.47 -35.34 -1.04
C PRO A 117 -10.18 -36.13 -1.27
N LEU A 118 -9.40 -35.77 -2.28
CA LEU A 118 -7.95 -36.05 -2.35
C LEU A 118 -7.17 -35.25 -1.29
N SER A 119 -7.82 -34.93 -0.17
CA SER A 119 -7.29 -34.20 0.97
C SER A 119 -6.77 -35.14 2.07
N ALA A 120 -6.53 -36.42 1.78
CA ALA A 120 -6.21 -37.43 2.81
C ALA A 120 -4.89 -38.21 2.63
N SER A 121 -4.03 -37.92 1.67
CA SER A 121 -2.73 -38.62 1.59
C SER A 121 -1.65 -37.77 0.94
N GLY A 122 -0.86 -37.09 1.76
CA GLY A 122 0.27 -36.30 1.27
C GLY A 122 1.11 -35.64 2.34
N ALA A 123 1.53 -36.41 3.35
CA ALA A 123 2.71 -36.16 4.18
C ALA A 123 2.96 -34.69 4.60
N HIS A 124 2.23 -34.24 5.61
CA HIS A 124 2.64 -33.12 6.45
C HIS A 124 3.92 -33.53 7.18
N PHE A 125 5.09 -33.20 6.62
CA PHE A 125 6.36 -33.25 7.34
C PHE A 125 6.23 -32.29 8.52
N TYR A 126 6.00 -32.83 9.71
CA TYR A 126 6.32 -32.13 10.95
C TYR A 126 7.83 -31.93 10.93
N VAL A 127 8.28 -30.70 10.64
CA VAL A 127 9.59 -30.26 11.08
C VAL A 127 9.36 -29.86 12.53
N ASP A 128 9.61 -30.81 13.44
CA ASP A 128 9.72 -30.53 14.86
C ASP A 128 10.87 -29.55 15.05
N ASP A 129 10.52 -28.28 15.28
CA ASP A 129 11.46 -27.20 15.64
C ASP A 129 11.77 -27.33 17.14
N ASP A 130 12.36 -28.47 17.53
CA ASP A 130 13.02 -28.66 18.82
C ASP A 130 14.48 -28.24 18.68
N THR A 131 14.75 -26.93 18.72
CA THR A 131 16.10 -26.46 19.06
C THR A 131 16.18 -26.15 20.55
N ASP A 132 16.20 -27.20 21.35
CA ASP A 132 16.89 -27.17 22.65
C ASP A 132 18.35 -27.57 22.42
N THR A 133 19.22 -26.60 22.68
CA THR A 133 20.60 -26.69 23.13
C THR A 133 21.17 -28.11 23.32
N THR A 134 22.07 -28.56 22.43
CA THR A 134 23.33 -29.19 22.89
C THR A 134 24.45 -29.09 21.86
N ASP A 135 25.52 -28.47 22.34
CA ASP A 135 26.90 -28.53 21.92
C ASP A 135 27.34 -29.96 21.54
N ARG A 136 27.51 -30.22 20.24
CA ARG A 136 28.24 -31.37 19.72
C ARG A 136 29.04 -30.98 18.49
N THR A 137 30.33 -30.75 18.72
CA THR A 137 31.39 -30.94 17.74
C THR A 137 31.27 -32.35 17.16
N ARG A 138 30.80 -32.46 15.91
CA ARG A 138 30.83 -33.72 15.17
C ARG A 138 31.18 -33.48 13.72
N ASP A 139 32.27 -34.12 13.33
CA ASP A 139 32.81 -34.27 11.99
C ASP A 139 31.74 -34.28 10.90
N ARG A 140 31.80 -33.22 10.09
CA ARG A 140 31.08 -33.06 8.83
C ARG A 140 31.70 -33.99 7.79
N LYS A 141 31.42 -35.29 7.89
CA LYS A 141 31.54 -36.21 6.76
C LYS A 141 30.45 -35.89 5.76
N SER A 142 30.89 -35.47 4.58
CA SER A 142 30.15 -35.26 3.34
C SER A 142 29.02 -36.28 3.16
N ASN A 143 27.78 -35.84 3.41
CA ASN A 143 26.61 -36.48 2.82
C ASN A 143 26.34 -35.71 1.52
N GLU A 144 26.90 -36.25 0.44
CA GLU A 144 26.75 -35.80 -0.93
C GLU A 144 25.30 -36.06 -1.32
N SER A 145 24.44 -35.09 -1.00
CA SER A 145 23.04 -35.09 -1.37
C SER A 145 22.96 -35.03 -2.89
N TYR A 146 22.50 -36.14 -3.45
CA TYR A 146 22.04 -36.32 -4.81
C TYR A 146 21.00 -35.22 -5.14
N PHE A 147 21.47 -34.08 -5.62
CA PHE A 147 20.62 -33.15 -6.35
C PHE A 147 20.27 -33.84 -7.67
N PRO A 148 18.98 -33.99 -8.01
CA PRO A 148 18.63 -34.36 -9.37
C PRO A 148 19.30 -33.34 -10.29
N PRO A 149 19.96 -33.78 -11.38
CA PRO A 149 20.59 -32.86 -12.31
C PRO A 149 19.55 -31.83 -12.70
N THR A 150 19.84 -30.56 -12.46
CA THR A 150 19.07 -29.46 -13.01
C THR A 150 19.11 -29.67 -14.51
N GLU A 151 18.00 -30.18 -15.05
CA GLU A 151 17.73 -30.20 -16.46
C GLU A 151 17.86 -28.74 -16.89
N GLU A 152 18.99 -28.43 -17.52
CA GLU A 152 19.29 -27.12 -18.04
C GLU A 152 18.13 -26.79 -18.97
N LEU A 153 17.23 -25.92 -18.50
CA LEU A 153 16.30 -25.22 -19.36
C LEU A 153 17.16 -24.54 -20.41
N ARG A 154 17.30 -25.22 -21.56
CA ARG A 154 17.75 -24.63 -22.81
C ARG A 154 16.80 -23.47 -23.07
N LEU A 155 17.18 -22.30 -22.56
CA LEU A 155 16.70 -21.05 -23.10
C LEU A 155 17.01 -21.13 -24.60
N PRO A 156 16.00 -21.00 -25.48
CA PRO A 156 16.22 -21.01 -26.91
C PRO A 156 17.36 -20.05 -27.24
N GLU A 157 18.48 -20.60 -27.72
CA GLU A 157 19.56 -19.81 -28.27
C GLU A 157 18.97 -19.01 -29.43
N GLU A 158 19.20 -17.70 -29.38
CA GLU A 158 19.15 -16.80 -30.52
C GLU A 158 17.78 -16.71 -31.22
N TYR A 159 16.89 -15.90 -30.64
CA TYR A 159 16.03 -15.10 -31.50
C TYR A 159 16.92 -14.11 -32.25
N ASP A 160 17.21 -14.43 -33.51
CA ASP A 160 17.76 -13.51 -34.48
C ASP A 160 16.94 -12.22 -34.46
N LYS A 161 17.56 -11.16 -33.94
CA LYS A 161 17.01 -9.81 -33.92
C LYS A 161 17.11 -9.23 -35.33
N ASP A 162 16.21 -9.65 -36.21
CA ASP A 162 15.68 -8.80 -37.27
C ASP A 162 14.65 -7.82 -36.67
N TYR A 163 15.04 -7.14 -35.58
CA TYR A 163 14.33 -5.94 -35.21
C TYR A 163 14.67 -4.92 -36.28
N PRO A 164 13.66 -4.35 -36.98
CA PRO A 164 13.93 -3.23 -37.85
C PRO A 164 14.70 -2.19 -37.02
N PRO A 165 15.70 -1.51 -37.62
CA PRO A 165 16.38 -0.43 -36.93
C PRO A 165 15.31 0.45 -36.30
N THR A 166 15.39 0.63 -34.98
CA THR A 166 14.61 1.65 -34.31
C THR A 166 14.99 2.95 -34.99
N GLU A 167 14.22 3.35 -36.01
CA GLU A 167 14.20 4.72 -36.44
C GLU A 167 14.01 5.50 -35.15
N GLU A 168 14.98 6.35 -34.84
CA GLU A 168 14.84 7.35 -33.81
C GLU A 168 13.52 8.03 -34.12
N ILE A 169 12.49 7.69 -33.36
CA ILE A 169 11.22 8.38 -33.36
C ILE A 169 11.62 9.77 -32.87
N ARG A 170 11.98 10.62 -33.83
CA ARG A 170 11.96 12.06 -33.67
C ARG A 170 10.56 12.30 -33.10
N PRO A 171 10.43 12.85 -31.89
CA PRO A 171 9.13 13.20 -31.38
C PRO A 171 8.54 14.15 -32.44
N GLU A 172 7.61 13.64 -33.24
CA GLU A 172 6.68 14.50 -33.92
C GLU A 172 6.06 15.29 -32.78
N GLU A 173 6.22 16.60 -32.84
CA GLU A 173 5.46 17.54 -32.05
C GLU A 173 4.01 17.26 -32.39
N VAL A 174 3.41 16.30 -31.70
CA VAL A 174 1.97 16.13 -31.65
C VAL A 174 1.53 17.43 -30.99
N GLU A 175 1.14 18.39 -31.82
CA GLU A 175 0.21 19.45 -31.44
C GLU A 175 -1.02 18.71 -30.91
N GLU A 176 -0.95 18.35 -29.63
CA GLU A 176 -2.12 17.93 -28.88
C GLU A 176 -3.03 19.14 -28.90
N ASP A 177 -3.97 19.12 -29.85
CA ASP A 177 -5.26 19.82 -29.82
C ASP A 177 -5.99 19.35 -28.55
N TYR A 178 -5.41 19.66 -27.39
CA TYR A 178 -6.12 19.63 -26.14
C TYR A 178 -7.25 20.62 -26.32
N PRO A 179 -8.52 20.19 -26.16
CA PRO A 179 -9.59 21.16 -26.01
C PRO A 179 -9.13 22.13 -24.92
N PRO A 180 -9.26 23.45 -25.11
CA PRO A 180 -8.84 24.42 -24.12
C PRO A 180 -9.43 23.93 -22.82
N THR A 181 -8.56 23.61 -21.85
CA THR A 181 -8.99 23.23 -20.51
C THR A 181 -9.93 24.34 -20.10
N GLU A 182 -11.23 24.06 -20.16
CA GLU A 182 -12.22 24.89 -19.51
C GLU A 182 -11.69 24.97 -18.10
N GLU A 183 -11.15 26.13 -17.75
CA GLU A 183 -10.66 26.40 -16.43
C GLU A 183 -11.86 26.06 -15.55
N LEU A 184 -11.80 24.89 -14.92
CA LEU A 184 -12.58 24.62 -13.74
C LEU A 184 -12.12 25.72 -12.81
N ARG A 185 -12.84 26.84 -12.85
CA ARG A 185 -13.00 27.77 -11.76
C ARG A 185 -13.51 26.90 -10.64
N VAL A 186 -12.56 26.27 -9.94
CA VAL A 186 -12.67 26.05 -8.52
C VAL A 186 -12.98 27.44 -8.02
N GLU A 187 -14.26 27.70 -7.72
CA GLU A 187 -14.64 28.83 -6.91
C GLU A 187 -13.76 28.72 -5.67
N GLN A 188 -12.69 29.51 -5.66
CA GLN A 188 -11.93 29.75 -4.46
C GLN A 188 -12.93 30.43 -3.55
N ASP A 189 -13.51 29.66 -2.64
CA ASP A 189 -14.20 30.22 -1.49
C ASP A 189 -13.32 31.36 -0.95
N PRO A 190 -13.86 32.59 -0.86
CA PRO A 190 -13.07 33.74 -0.47
C PRO A 190 -12.39 33.42 0.86
N PRO A 191 -11.09 33.70 1.02
CA PRO A 191 -10.35 33.35 2.22
C PRO A 191 -11.13 33.87 3.42
N ALA A 192 -11.56 32.95 4.28
CA ALA A 192 -12.31 33.26 5.48
C ALA A 192 -11.64 34.44 6.16
N LYS A 193 -12.34 35.58 6.18
CA LYS A 193 -11.84 36.83 6.75
C LYS A 193 -11.39 36.51 8.17
N HIS A 194 -10.06 36.41 8.36
CA HIS A 194 -9.47 36.25 9.68
C HIS A 194 -10.00 37.39 10.54
N LYS A 195 -10.91 37.06 11.46
CA LYS A 195 -11.35 37.99 12.50
C LYS A 195 -10.09 38.36 13.26
N LYS A 196 -9.55 39.56 12.99
CA LYS A 196 -8.38 40.08 13.70
C LYS A 196 -8.70 39.96 15.19
N SER A 197 -7.89 39.18 15.89
CA SER A 197 -8.01 38.95 17.32
C SER A 197 -8.16 40.30 18.03
N ALA A 198 -9.08 40.38 19.00
CA ALA A 198 -9.36 41.62 19.76
C ALA A 198 -8.07 42.25 20.35
N ALA A 199 -7.04 41.43 20.59
CA ALA A 199 -5.73 41.87 21.05
C ALA A 199 -4.99 42.77 20.03
N ASP A 200 -5.14 42.53 18.73
CA ASP A 200 -4.49 43.35 17.68
C ASP A 200 -5.19 44.69 17.45
N GLN A 201 -6.52 44.75 17.68
CA GLN A 201 -7.26 46.01 17.61
C GLN A 201 -6.82 46.98 18.72
N LEU A 202 -6.58 46.47 19.93
CA LEU A 202 -6.11 47.28 21.08
C LEU A 202 -4.70 47.85 20.87
N ARG A 203 -3.78 47.08 20.27
CA ARG A 203 -2.41 47.58 20.00
C ARG A 203 -2.40 48.75 19.01
N SER A 204 -3.31 48.75 18.02
CA SER A 204 -3.41 49.84 17.05
C SER A 204 -3.94 51.15 17.65
N LEU A 205 -4.77 51.09 18.68
CA LEU A 205 -5.29 52.26 19.39
C LEU A 205 -4.23 52.90 20.30
N ILE A 206 -3.47 52.09 21.04
CA ILE A 206 -2.41 52.58 21.93
C ILE A 206 -1.30 53.28 21.13
N ALA A 207 -0.97 52.78 19.93
CA ALA A 207 0.03 53.40 19.05
C ALA A 207 -0.39 54.80 18.55
N ARG A 208 -1.69 55.08 18.41
CA ARG A 208 -2.19 56.40 17.99
C ARG A 208 -2.19 57.44 19.10
N ILE A 209 -2.28 57.03 20.37
CA ILE A 209 -2.28 57.95 21.51
C ILE A 209 -0.86 58.45 21.82
N LYS A 210 0.18 57.66 21.54
CA LYS A 210 1.59 58.04 21.78
C LYS A 210 2.19 59.03 20.77
N LYS A 211 1.42 59.45 19.76
CA LYS A 211 1.90 60.33 18.67
C LYS A 211 1.35 61.77 18.77
N LYS A 212 0.81 62.16 19.92
CA LYS A 212 0.40 63.52 20.27
C LYS A 212 1.23 64.02 21.44
#